data_AF-A0A4Z0H168-F1
#
_entry.id   AF-A0A4Z0H168-F1
#
_cell.length_a   1.000
_cell.length_b   1.000
_cell.length_c   1.000
_cell.angle_alpha   90.00
_cell.angle_beta   90.00
_cell.angle_gamma   90.00
#
_symmetry.space_group_name_H-M   'P 1'
#
loop_
_entity.id
_entity.type
_entity.pdbx_description
1 polymer ?
#
loop_
_entity_poly.entity_id
_entity_poly.type
_entity_poly.pdbx_seq_one_letter_code
_entity_poly.pdbx_strand_id
1 'polypeptide(L)'
;MLSVSEEKENRTNKPLRIATNIILVALIIGIFKFFLDEDYTNDSVGWWLFILFWVVRSLYGLVNNLLEGHKWLTAVDLGIYLLITRFSPYVVE
;
A
#
# COMPACT_ATOMS: atom_id res chain seq x y z
N MET A 1 -35.48 -14.14 1.83
CA MET A 1 -34.55 -13.73 2.90
C MET A 1 -33.07 -13.72 2.47
N LEU A 2 -32.76 -13.89 1.18
CA LEU A 2 -31.38 -13.91 0.64
C LEU A 2 -30.96 -12.61 -0.09
N SER A 3 -31.89 -11.68 -0.36
CA SER A 3 -31.56 -10.41 -1.03
C SER A 3 -30.99 -9.33 -0.10
N VAL A 4 -31.17 -9.48 1.23
CA VAL A 4 -30.71 -8.48 2.22
C VAL A 4 -29.21 -8.61 2.51
N SER A 5 -28.60 -9.79 2.25
CA SER A 5 -27.17 -10.02 2.47
C SER A 5 -26.29 -9.48 1.35
N GLU A 6 -26.69 -9.62 0.08
CA GLU A 6 -25.88 -9.13 -1.06
C GLU A 6 -25.83 -7.59 -1.14
N GLU A 7 -26.88 -6.90 -0.72
CA GLU A 7 -26.95 -5.43 -0.82
C GLU A 7 -26.12 -4.71 0.26
N LYS A 8 -25.78 -5.38 1.37
CA LYS A 8 -24.92 -4.82 2.43
C LYS A 8 -23.45 -4.88 2.09
N GLU A 9 -23.03 -5.87 1.32
CA GLU A 9 -21.62 -6.06 0.94
C GLU A 9 -21.16 -4.94 0.00
N ASN A 10 -21.98 -4.51 -0.96
CA ASN A 10 -21.59 -3.46 -1.92
C ASN A 10 -21.54 -2.05 -1.29
N ARG A 11 -22.41 -1.74 -0.32
CA ARG A 11 -22.47 -0.39 0.30
C ARG A 11 -21.35 -0.11 1.31
N THR A 12 -20.76 -1.15 1.90
CA THR A 12 -19.77 -1.03 2.99
C THR A 12 -18.36 -0.68 2.49
N ASN A 13 -18.10 -0.86 1.19
CA ASN A 13 -16.76 -0.75 0.60
C ASN A 13 -16.37 0.69 0.29
N LYS A 14 -17.36 1.57 0.12
CA LYS A 14 -17.18 3.01 -0.18
C LYS A 14 -16.44 3.76 0.92
N PRO A 15 -16.85 3.70 2.19
CA PRO A 15 -16.12 4.38 3.28
C PRO A 15 -14.72 3.80 3.50
N LEU A 16 -14.55 2.48 3.37
CA LEU A 16 -13.25 1.81 3.47
C LEU A 16 -12.28 2.31 2.40
N ARG A 17 -12.73 2.37 1.14
CA ARG A 17 -11.95 2.89 0.02
C ARG A 17 -11.52 4.35 0.20
N ILE A 18 -12.42 5.19 0.72
CA ILE A 18 -12.13 6.60 1.02
C ILE A 18 -11.11 6.72 2.17
N ALA A 19 -11.32 5.98 3.25
CA ALA A 19 -10.41 5.97 4.39
C ALA A 19 -9.00 5.50 3.99
N THR A 20 -8.89 4.41 3.22
CA THR A 20 -7.60 3.93 2.75
C THR A 20 -6.91 4.93 1.83
N ASN A 21 -7.63 5.62 0.94
CA ASN A 21 -7.03 6.64 0.09
C ASN A 21 -6.49 7.83 0.91
N ILE A 22 -7.22 8.27 1.94
CA ILE A 22 -6.77 9.32 2.87
C ILE A 22 -5.48 8.89 3.59
N ILE A 23 -5.45 7.65 4.09
CA ILE A 23 -4.29 7.07 4.76
C ILE A 23 -3.08 7.03 3.82
N LEU A 24 -3.27 6.56 2.57
CA LEU A 24 -2.20 6.50 1.57
C LEU A 24 -1.62 7.88 1.26
N VAL A 25 -2.46 8.91 1.10
CA VAL A 25 -2.01 10.29 0.88
C VAL A 25 -1.26 10.83 2.11
N ALA A 26 -1.76 10.58 3.32
CA ALA A 26 -1.10 10.99 4.55
C ALA A 26 0.29 10.35 4.70
N LEU A 27 0.42 9.06 4.35
CA LEU A 27 1.69 8.34 4.34
C LEU A 27 2.68 8.89 3.32
N ILE A 28 2.23 9.24 2.10
CA ILE A 28 3.08 9.89 1.09
C ILE A 28 3.61 11.23 1.62
N ILE A 29 2.74 12.06 2.22
CA ILE A 29 3.16 13.33 2.82
C ILE A 29 4.19 13.10 3.93
N GLY A 30 3.98 12.07 4.76
CA GLY A 30 4.94 11.65 5.80
C GLY A 30 6.30 11.26 5.23
N ILE A 31 6.32 10.44 4.17
CA ILE A 31 7.58 10.06 3.50
C ILE A 31 8.31 11.29 2.99
N PHE A 32 7.63 12.19 2.26
CA PHE A 32 8.23 13.43 1.78
C PHE A 32 8.74 14.31 2.92
N LYS A 33 7.98 14.44 4.01
CA LYS A 33 8.37 15.19 5.19
C LYS A 33 9.67 14.68 5.81
N PHE A 34 9.82 13.36 5.93
CA PHE A 34 10.99 12.75 6.55
C PHE A 34 12.20 12.66 5.60
N PHE A 35 12.00 12.54 4.29
CA PHE A 35 13.08 12.51 3.30
C PHE A 35 13.60 13.90 2.92
N LEU A 36 12.80 14.95 3.06
CA LEU A 36 13.19 16.34 2.76
C LEU A 36 13.66 17.11 4.00
N ASP A 37 13.62 16.49 5.18
CA ASP A 37 14.16 17.08 6.40
C ASP A 37 15.70 16.99 6.37
N GLU A 38 16.39 18.00 6.90
CA GLU A 38 17.86 18.06 6.84
C GLU A 38 18.54 17.05 7.80
N ASP A 39 17.78 16.47 8.73
CA ASP A 39 18.26 15.55 9.75
C ASP A 39 18.28 14.08 9.26
N TYR A 40 19.42 13.67 8.72
CA TYR A 40 19.71 12.32 8.19
C TYR A 40 19.49 11.17 9.19
N THR A 41 19.38 11.47 10.48
CA THR A 41 19.06 10.49 11.54
C THR A 41 17.64 9.93 11.38
N ASN A 42 16.76 10.66 10.69
CA ASN A 42 15.37 10.31 10.49
C ASN A 42 15.08 9.55 9.18
N ASP A 43 16.10 9.32 8.35
CA ASP A 43 15.99 8.53 7.11
C ASP A 43 15.41 7.13 7.37
N SER A 44 15.78 6.54 8.50
CA SER A 44 15.24 5.24 8.92
C SER A 44 13.72 5.28 9.04
N VAL A 45 13.15 6.36 9.59
CA VAL A 45 11.69 6.53 9.74
C VAL A 45 11.03 6.73 8.38
N GLY A 46 11.67 7.44 7.45
CA GLY A 46 11.22 7.53 6.06
C GLY A 46 11.08 6.16 5.40
N TRP A 47 12.06 5.26 5.60
CA TRP A 47 12.00 3.88 5.12
C TRP A 47 10.88 3.07 5.78
N TRP A 48 10.68 3.20 7.10
CA TRP A 48 9.58 2.54 7.81
C TRP A 48 8.20 3.01 7.29
N LEU A 49 8.04 4.32 7.05
CA LEU A 49 6.82 4.89 6.47
C LEU A 49 6.60 4.40 5.04
N PHE A 50 7.66 4.24 4.25
CA PHE A 50 7.59 3.68 2.90
C PHE A 50 7.13 2.21 2.91
N ILE A 51 7.72 1.38 3.78
CA ILE A 51 7.30 -0.01 3.96
C ILE A 51 5.83 -0.06 4.42
N LEU A 52 5.44 0.78 5.38
CA LEU A 52 4.07 0.82 5.91
C LEU A 52 3.06 1.25 4.83
N PHE A 53 3.38 2.28 4.04
CA PHE A 53 2.58 2.72 2.90
C PHE A 53 2.34 1.55 1.95
N TRP A 54 3.39 0.78 1.72
CA TRP A 54 3.38 -0.31 0.79
C TRP A 54 2.57 -1.51 1.29
N VAL A 55 2.69 -1.87 2.57
CA VAL A 55 1.87 -2.91 3.21
C VAL A 55 0.39 -2.53 3.15
N VAL A 56 0.02 -1.30 3.51
CA VAL A 56 -1.37 -0.84 3.47
C VAL A 56 -1.91 -0.88 2.04
N ARG A 57 -1.11 -0.45 1.05
CA ARG A 57 -1.47 -0.49 -0.37
C ARG A 57 -1.67 -1.92 -0.89
N SER A 58 -0.76 -2.83 -0.53
CA SER A 58 -0.83 -4.24 -0.92
C SER A 58 -2.06 -4.92 -0.30
N LEU A 59 -2.28 -4.74 1.00
CA LEU A 59 -3.42 -5.32 1.71
C LEU A 59 -4.75 -4.81 1.14
N TYR A 60 -4.83 -3.52 0.84
CA TYR A 60 -6.01 -2.94 0.19
C TYR A 60 -6.25 -3.52 -1.20
N GLY A 61 -5.19 -3.66 -2.00
CA GLY A 61 -5.27 -4.31 -3.30
C GLY A 61 -5.69 -5.78 -3.18
N LEU A 62 -5.22 -6.50 -2.17
CA LEU A 62 -5.53 -7.91 -1.92
C LEU A 62 -7.01 -8.08 -1.53
N VAL A 63 -7.53 -7.22 -0.64
CA VAL A 63 -8.95 -7.17 -0.29
C VAL A 63 -9.80 -6.85 -1.53
N ASN A 64 -9.42 -5.85 -2.33
CA ASN A 64 -10.17 -5.50 -3.53
C ASN A 64 -10.08 -6.60 -4.60
N ASN A 65 -8.94 -7.28 -4.72
CA ASN A 65 -8.74 -8.40 -5.64
C ASN A 65 -9.51 -9.67 -5.21
N LEU A 66 -9.59 -9.95 -3.91
CA LEU A 66 -10.43 -11.03 -3.39
C LEU A 66 -11.92 -10.77 -3.67
N LEU A 67 -12.35 -9.50 -3.61
CA LEU A 67 -13.73 -9.11 -3.94
C LEU A 67 -14.01 -9.06 -5.46
N GLU A 68 -13.05 -8.61 -6.28
CA GLU A 68 -13.28 -8.30 -7.71
C GLU A 68 -12.61 -9.29 -8.69
N GLY A 69 -11.79 -10.24 -8.20
CA GLY A 69 -11.15 -11.28 -9.02
C GLY A 69 -10.12 -10.77 -10.04
N HIS A 70 -9.42 -9.68 -9.74
CA HIS A 70 -8.55 -8.96 -10.69
C HIS A 70 -7.04 -9.19 -10.52
N LYS A 71 -6.44 -9.86 -11.52
CA LYS A 71 -5.02 -10.24 -11.68
C LYS A 71 -3.95 -9.13 -11.61
N TRP A 72 -4.32 -7.88 -11.37
CA TRP A 72 -3.40 -6.72 -11.36
C TRP A 72 -2.38 -6.77 -10.20
N LEU A 73 -2.71 -7.50 -9.12
CA LEU A 73 -1.85 -7.65 -7.95
C LEU A 73 -0.47 -8.25 -8.28
N THR A 74 -0.43 -9.21 -9.21
CA THR A 74 0.80 -9.88 -9.62
C THR A 74 1.80 -8.91 -10.28
N ALA A 75 1.31 -7.91 -11.02
CA ALA A 75 2.18 -6.92 -11.66
C ALA A 75 2.79 -5.95 -10.64
N VAL A 76 2.05 -5.62 -9.58
CA VAL A 76 2.53 -4.78 -8.48
C VAL A 76 3.56 -5.53 -7.64
N ASP A 77 3.31 -6.81 -7.34
CA ASP A 77 4.28 -7.67 -6.64
C ASP A 77 5.61 -7.81 -7.40
N LEU A 78 5.53 -7.99 -8.72
CA LEU A 78 6.72 -8.09 -9.58
C LEU A 78 7.51 -6.78 -9.62
N GLY A 79 6.81 -5.63 -9.65
CA GLY A 79 7.45 -4.31 -9.61
C GLY A 79 8.28 -4.08 -8.35
N ILE A 80 7.85 -4.61 -7.20
CA ILE A 80 8.57 -4.51 -5.92
C ILE A 80 9.79 -5.41 -5.91
N TYR A 81 9.65 -6.66 -6.37
CA TYR A 81 10.78 -7.58 -6.45
C TYR A 81 11.90 -6.96 -7.29
N LEU A 82 11.55 -6.34 -8.41
CA LEU A 82 12.51 -5.61 -9.25
C LEU A 82 13.08 -4.37 -8.55
N LEU A 83 12.29 -3.62 -7.78
CA LEU A 83 12.78 -2.44 -7.06
C LEU A 83 13.73 -2.84 -5.92
N ILE A 84 13.38 -3.85 -5.12
CA ILE A 84 14.21 -4.38 -4.02
C ILE A 84 15.50 -4.99 -4.57
N THR A 85 15.43 -5.80 -5.63
CA THR A 85 16.63 -6.37 -6.26
C THR A 85 17.50 -5.31 -6.91
N ARG A 86 16.92 -4.21 -7.42
CA ARG A 86 17.66 -3.10 -8.04
C ARG A 86 18.28 -2.12 -7.03
N PHE A 87 17.64 -1.92 -5.88
CA PHE A 87 18.05 -0.99 -4.82
C PHE A 87 18.69 -1.66 -3.60
N SER A 88 18.81 -2.98 -3.57
CA SER A 88 19.63 -3.69 -2.57
C SER A 88 21.06 -3.83 -3.09
N PRO A 89 22.03 -3.02 -2.63
CA PRO A 89 23.43 -3.18 -3.02
C PRO A 89 24.14 -4.38 -2.35
N TYR A 90 23.42 -5.31 -1.70
CA TYR A 90 24.00 -6.37 -0.88
C TYR A 90 23.44 -7.78 -1.12
N VAL A 91 22.98 -8.10 -2.34
CA VAL A 91 22.55 -9.47 -2.70
C VAL A 91 23.22 -9.92 -4.00
N VAL A 92 24.52 -9.68 -4.14
CA VAL A 92 25.40 -10.43 -5.06
C VAL A 92 26.80 -10.46 -4.43
N GLU A 93 27.03 -11.43 -3.55
CA GLU A 93 28.34 -12.07 -3.36
C GLU A 93 28.15 -13.58 -3.52
#